data_AF-A0A7S3EYX5-F1
#
_entry.id   AF-A0A7S3EYX5-F1
#
_cell.length_a   1.000
_cell.length_b   1.000
_cell.length_c   1.000
_cell.angle_alpha   90.00
_cell.angle_beta   90.00
_cell.angle_gamma   90.00
#
_symmetry.space_group_name_H-M   'P 1'
#
loop_
_entity.id
_entity.type
_entity.pdbx_description
1 polymer ?
#
loop_
_entity_poly.entity_id
_entity_poly.type
_entity_poly.pdbx_seq_one_letter_code
_entity_poly.pdbx_strand_id
1 'polypeptide(L)'
;IIAEVEAFLQMVEQLSDDEVVSAYKDAWEADDVTAASLRAKVRMEVKGNLDYVIYESASERQYHNGIRDEGRGPVTLEHFVSHPIATQAELSDGHVIALRYYTTHAFKYLNNPLRRTSEYYDAHRPHPL
;
A
#
# COMPACT_ATOMS: atom_id res chain seq x y z
N ILE A 1 11.85 1.03 3.99
CA ILE A 1 10.60 0.61 3.32
C ILE A 1 10.74 -0.69 2.53
N ILE A 2 11.77 -0.90 1.69
CA ILE A 2 11.94 -2.17 0.96
C ILE A 2 11.96 -3.37 1.92
N ALA A 3 12.82 -3.32 2.94
CA ALA A 3 12.88 -4.37 3.97
C ALA A 3 11.55 -4.57 4.72
N GLU A 4 10.83 -3.50 5.02
CA GLU A 4 9.52 -3.56 5.68
C GLU A 4 8.46 -4.25 4.80
N VAL A 5 8.47 -3.97 3.50
CA VAL A 5 7.59 -4.62 2.54
C VAL A 5 7.91 -6.11 2.43
N GLU A 6 9.19 -6.48 2.34
CA GLU A 6 9.58 -7.90 2.31
C GLU A 6 9.21 -8.62 3.62
N ALA A 7 9.44 -7.99 4.78
CA ALA A 7 9.04 -8.53 6.07
C ALA A 7 7.52 -8.71 6.18
N PHE A 8 6.74 -7.74 5.69
CA PHE A 8 5.28 -7.85 5.63
C PHE A 8 4.86 -9.02 4.73
N LEU A 9 5.45 -9.16 3.55
CA LEU A 9 5.12 -10.27 2.65
C LEU A 9 5.49 -11.63 3.26
N GLN A 10 6.65 -11.72 3.94
CA GLN A 10 7.05 -12.92 4.65
C GLN A 10 6.08 -13.28 5.77
N MET A 11 5.59 -12.28 6.52
CA MET A 11 4.55 -12.48 7.54
C MET A 11 3.27 -13.05 6.92
N VAL A 12 2.81 -12.50 5.78
CA VAL A 12 1.61 -12.99 5.07
C VAL A 12 1.77 -14.44 4.59
N GLU A 13 2.96 -14.84 4.16
CA GLU A 13 3.25 -16.24 3.78
C GLU A 13 3.22 -17.19 5.00
N GLN A 14 3.50 -16.68 6.20
CA GLN A 14 3.52 -17.48 7.44
C GLN A 14 2.15 -17.63 8.10
N LEU A 15 1.17 -16.80 7.74
CA LEU A 15 -0.20 -16.93 8.22
C LEU A 15 -0.82 -18.25 7.75
N SER A 16 -1.68 -18.84 8.57
CA SER A 16 -2.50 -19.98 8.16
C SER A 16 -3.49 -19.56 7.06
N ASP A 17 -4.01 -20.55 6.32
CA ASP A 17 -4.95 -20.27 5.22
C ASP A 17 -6.22 -19.56 5.73
N ASP A 18 -6.75 -19.96 6.88
CA ASP A 18 -7.92 -19.33 7.49
C ASP A 18 -7.64 -17.87 7.89
N GLU A 19 -6.45 -17.57 8.43
CA GLU A 19 -6.04 -16.21 8.78
C GLU A 19 -5.91 -15.32 7.55
N VAL A 20 -5.31 -15.82 6.45
CA VAL A 20 -5.19 -15.09 5.19
C VAL A 20 -6.57 -14.77 4.62
N VAL A 21 -7.45 -15.76 4.56
CA VAL A 21 -8.82 -15.57 4.07
C VAL A 21 -9.56 -14.57 4.95
N SER A 22 -9.50 -14.72 6.27
CA SER A 22 -10.16 -13.80 7.20
C SER A 22 -9.65 -12.37 7.06
N ALA A 23 -8.34 -12.16 6.85
CA ALA A 23 -7.74 -10.84 6.78
C ALA A 23 -7.98 -10.13 5.43
N TYR A 24 -8.01 -10.89 4.32
CA TYR A 24 -7.89 -10.31 2.98
C TYR A 24 -9.03 -10.61 2.01
N LYS A 25 -10.00 -11.48 2.37
CA LYS A 25 -11.15 -11.78 1.49
C LYS A 25 -11.93 -10.53 1.05
N ASP A 26 -12.01 -9.52 1.92
CA ASP A 26 -12.76 -8.28 1.68
C ASP A 26 -11.86 -7.16 1.10
N ALA A 27 -10.55 -7.39 0.98
CA ALA A 27 -9.61 -6.41 0.43
C ALA A 27 -9.69 -6.31 -1.11
N TRP A 28 -10.43 -7.23 -1.74
CA TRP A 28 -10.58 -7.38 -3.18
C TRP A 28 -12.03 -7.78 -3.49
N GLU A 29 -12.63 -7.15 -4.50
CA GLU A 29 -13.78 -7.74 -5.18
C GLU A 29 -13.23 -8.90 -6.05
N ALA A 30 -13.13 -10.09 -5.48
CA ALA A 30 -12.54 -11.26 -6.13
C ALA A 30 -13.53 -12.42 -6.19
N ASP A 31 -13.61 -13.04 -7.38
CA ASP A 31 -14.38 -14.28 -7.59
C ASP A 31 -13.71 -15.50 -6.93
N ASP A 32 -12.40 -15.43 -6.69
CA ASP A 32 -11.59 -16.45 -6.02
C ASP A 32 -10.92 -15.86 -4.77
N VAL A 33 -11.31 -16.39 -3.62
CA VAL A 33 -10.85 -15.99 -2.28
C VAL A 33 -10.06 -17.10 -1.57
N THR A 34 -9.46 -18.04 -2.31
CA THR A 34 -8.54 -19.01 -1.71
C THR A 34 -7.32 -18.34 -1.09
N ALA A 35 -6.74 -18.94 -0.04
CA ALA A 35 -5.56 -18.37 0.60
C ALA A 35 -4.39 -18.18 -0.37
N ALA A 36 -4.18 -19.12 -1.31
CA ALA A 36 -3.15 -19.01 -2.34
C ALA A 36 -3.40 -17.81 -3.28
N SER A 37 -4.64 -17.62 -3.75
CA SER A 37 -4.97 -16.49 -4.63
C SER A 37 -4.83 -15.15 -3.91
N LEU A 38 -5.23 -15.09 -2.64
CA LEU A 38 -5.10 -13.91 -1.79
C LEU A 38 -3.63 -13.56 -1.52
N ARG A 39 -2.77 -14.52 -1.14
CA ARG A 39 -1.33 -14.28 -0.98
C ARG A 39 -0.69 -13.72 -2.25
N ALA A 40 -1.02 -14.32 -3.40
CA ALA A 40 -0.52 -13.86 -4.69
C ALA A 40 -0.98 -12.42 -5.01
N LYS A 41 -2.24 -12.09 -4.76
CA LYS A 41 -2.80 -10.74 -4.97
C LYS A 41 -2.17 -9.71 -4.04
N VAL A 42 -2.03 -10.03 -2.75
CA VAL A 42 -1.37 -9.17 -1.76
C VAL A 42 0.07 -8.90 -2.22
N ARG A 43 0.84 -9.95 -2.56
CA ARG A 43 2.20 -9.82 -3.07
C ARG A 43 2.26 -8.93 -4.31
N MET A 44 1.42 -9.20 -5.30
CA MET A 44 1.37 -8.42 -6.54
C MET A 44 1.10 -6.94 -6.27
N GLU A 45 0.11 -6.60 -5.42
CA GLU A 45 -0.25 -5.21 -5.16
C GLU A 45 0.79 -4.51 -4.29
N VAL A 46 1.25 -5.16 -3.23
CA VAL A 46 2.19 -4.58 -2.26
C VAL A 46 3.57 -4.38 -2.90
N LYS A 47 4.11 -5.42 -3.54
CA LYS A 47 5.43 -5.36 -4.18
C LYS A 47 5.38 -4.58 -5.48
N GLY A 48 4.34 -4.79 -6.30
CA GLY A 48 4.18 -4.10 -7.58
C GLY A 48 4.01 -2.59 -7.41
N ASN A 49 3.27 -2.12 -6.38
CA ASN A 49 3.22 -0.68 -6.10
C ASN A 49 4.55 -0.12 -5.60
N LEU A 50 5.35 -0.91 -4.87
CA LEU A 50 6.68 -0.47 -4.42
C LEU A 50 7.63 -0.37 -5.62
N ASP A 51 7.64 -1.38 -6.48
CA ASP A 51 8.46 -1.42 -7.69
C ASP A 51 8.10 -0.27 -8.63
N TYR A 52 6.80 0.00 -8.81
CA TYR A 52 6.33 1.17 -9.55
C TYR A 52 6.90 2.48 -8.98
N VAL A 53 6.85 2.67 -7.66
CA VAL A 53 7.32 3.91 -7.02
C VAL A 53 8.83 4.10 -7.17
N ILE A 54 9.61 3.02 -7.12
CA ILE A 54 11.08 3.09 -7.11
C ILE A 54 11.66 3.10 -8.53
N TYR A 55 11.14 2.26 -9.42
CA TYR A 55 11.81 1.94 -10.69
C TYR A 55 11.09 2.44 -11.94
N GLU A 56 9.79 2.74 -11.85
CA GLU A 56 9.01 3.16 -13.00
C GLU A 56 8.83 4.69 -13.04
N SER A 57 8.62 5.22 -14.25
CA SER A 57 8.15 6.59 -14.41
C SER A 57 6.70 6.70 -13.97
N ALA A 58 6.36 7.84 -13.37
CA ALA A 58 5.00 8.18 -13.00
C ALA A 58 4.05 8.04 -14.20
N SER A 59 2.92 7.39 -13.99
CA SER A 59 1.93 7.12 -15.00
C SER A 59 0.54 7.09 -14.41
N GLU A 60 -0.40 7.62 -15.18
CA GLU A 60 -1.80 7.62 -14.83
C GLU A 60 -2.37 6.20 -14.79
N ARG A 61 -3.11 5.92 -13.72
CA ARG A 61 -3.87 4.69 -13.58
C ARG A 61 -5.16 4.97 -12.85
N GLN A 62 -6.27 4.57 -13.46
CA GLN A 62 -7.59 4.66 -12.87
C GLN A 62 -7.73 3.64 -11.72
N TYR A 63 -8.19 4.12 -10.58
CA TYR A 63 -8.67 3.32 -9.46
C TYR A 63 -10.10 3.72 -9.11
N HIS A 64 -10.76 2.95 -8.25
CA HIS A 64 -12.13 3.24 -7.80
C HIS A 64 -12.28 4.61 -7.08
N ASN A 65 -11.19 5.18 -6.58
CA ASN A 65 -11.16 6.37 -5.73
C ASN A 65 -10.33 7.53 -6.33
N GLY A 66 -10.00 7.47 -7.61
CA GLY A 66 -9.28 8.53 -8.31
C GLY A 66 -8.25 8.01 -9.33
N ILE A 67 -7.46 8.94 -9.87
CA ILE A 67 -6.41 8.66 -10.84
C ILE A 67 -5.06 8.90 -10.15
N ARG A 68 -4.21 7.87 -10.11
CA ARG A 68 -2.84 8.01 -9.61
C ARG A 68 -2.03 8.90 -10.56
N ASP A 69 -1.24 9.83 -10.03
CA ASP A 69 -0.34 10.73 -10.79
C ASP A 69 -1.05 11.56 -11.90
N GLU A 70 -2.34 11.87 -11.73
CA GLU A 70 -3.15 12.67 -12.67
C GLU A 70 -2.47 13.98 -13.09
N GLY A 71 -2.36 14.21 -14.41
CA GLY A 71 -1.83 15.42 -15.02
C GLY A 71 -0.32 15.62 -14.89
N ARG A 72 0.44 14.69 -14.29
CA ARG A 72 1.88 14.89 -13.99
C ARG A 72 2.81 14.60 -15.16
N GLY A 73 2.43 13.67 -16.05
CA GLY A 73 3.31 13.14 -17.09
C GLY A 73 4.41 12.21 -16.54
N PRO A 74 5.27 11.65 -17.42
CA PRO A 74 6.27 10.65 -17.04
C PRO A 74 7.47 11.29 -16.34
N VAL A 75 7.52 11.16 -15.01
CA VAL A 75 8.64 11.62 -14.16
C VAL A 75 9.14 10.51 -13.26
N THR A 76 10.45 10.47 -12.99
CA THR A 76 11.08 9.41 -12.18
C THR A 76 11.03 9.73 -10.69
N LEU A 77 11.44 8.79 -9.83
CA LEU A 77 11.60 9.04 -8.39
C LEU A 77 12.46 10.29 -8.09
N GLU A 78 13.54 10.47 -8.83
CA GLU A 78 14.46 11.62 -8.69
C GLU A 78 13.73 12.97 -8.80
N HIS A 79 12.72 13.06 -9.67
CA HIS A 79 11.90 14.27 -9.78
C HIS A 79 11.15 14.59 -8.47
N PHE A 80 10.67 13.57 -7.77
CA PHE A 80 9.95 13.77 -6.51
C PHE A 80 10.91 14.06 -5.35
N VAL A 81 12.08 13.42 -5.33
CA VAL A 81 13.12 13.64 -4.31
C VAL A 81 13.69 15.06 -4.42
N SER A 82 13.96 15.52 -5.64
CA SER A 82 14.50 16.87 -5.91
C SER A 82 13.44 17.98 -5.88
N HIS A 83 12.16 17.66 -5.68
CA HIS A 83 11.08 18.65 -5.69
C HIS A 83 11.30 19.69 -4.57
N PRO A 84 11.12 21.01 -4.82
CA PRO A 84 11.38 22.05 -3.81
C PRO A 84 10.69 21.84 -2.47
N ILE A 85 9.46 21.31 -2.49
CA ILE A 85 8.72 20.98 -1.26
C ILE A 85 9.42 19.86 -0.46
N ALA A 86 9.93 18.81 -1.13
CA ALA A 86 10.60 17.70 -0.46
C ALA A 86 11.93 18.14 0.15
N THR A 87 12.70 18.95 -0.59
CA THR A 87 13.99 19.47 -0.12
C THR A 87 13.83 20.46 1.02
N GLN A 88 12.86 21.38 0.94
CA GLN A 88 12.56 22.34 2.02
C GLN A 88 12.04 21.66 3.29
N ALA A 89 11.33 20.55 3.16
CA ALA A 89 10.84 19.76 4.28
C ALA A 89 11.85 18.71 4.78
N GLU A 90 13.10 18.73 4.27
CA GLU A 90 14.18 17.81 4.65
C GLU A 90 13.79 16.32 4.53
N LEU A 91 12.99 15.99 3.51
CA LEU A 91 12.58 14.61 3.27
C LEU A 91 13.74 13.82 2.68
N SER A 92 14.10 12.71 3.34
CA SER A 92 14.96 11.70 2.73
C SER A 92 14.24 10.99 1.58
N ASP A 93 15.00 10.34 0.70
CA ASP A 93 14.47 9.47 -0.36
C ASP A 93 13.49 8.44 0.21
N GLY A 94 13.80 7.88 1.37
CA GLY A 94 12.94 6.93 2.08
C GLY A 94 11.59 7.53 2.46
N HIS A 95 11.54 8.79 2.90
CA HIS A 95 10.29 9.50 3.19
C HIS A 95 9.48 9.73 1.91
N VAL A 96 10.12 10.16 0.82
CA VAL A 96 9.45 10.40 -0.46
C VAL A 96 8.87 9.10 -1.02
N ILE A 97 9.63 8.00 -0.97
CA ILE A 97 9.15 6.66 -1.36
C ILE A 97 7.96 6.25 -0.49
N ALA A 98 8.03 6.43 0.83
CA ALA A 98 6.93 6.06 1.73
C ALA A 98 5.65 6.84 1.46
N LEU A 99 5.75 8.16 1.24
CA LEU A 99 4.62 9.02 0.89
C LEU A 99 4.02 8.61 -0.45
N ARG A 100 4.83 8.42 -1.50
CA ARG A 100 4.34 7.95 -2.80
C ARG A 100 3.68 6.58 -2.67
N TYR A 101 4.31 5.65 -1.97
CA TYR A 101 3.76 4.31 -1.72
C TYR A 101 2.39 4.37 -1.02
N TYR A 102 2.25 5.24 -0.02
CA TYR A 102 0.99 5.46 0.70
C TYR A 102 -0.13 6.04 -0.18
N THR A 103 0.21 6.75 -1.27
CA THR A 103 -0.81 7.23 -2.23
C THR A 103 -1.22 6.18 -3.27
N THR A 104 -0.54 5.03 -3.32
CA THR A 104 -0.98 3.90 -4.13
C THR A 104 -2.05 3.08 -3.41
N HIS A 105 -2.61 2.09 -4.09
CA HIS A 105 -3.57 1.14 -3.51
C HIS A 105 -3.02 0.31 -2.33
N ALA A 106 -1.71 0.36 -2.07
CA ALA A 106 -1.10 -0.28 -0.90
C ALA A 106 -1.53 0.34 0.44
N PHE A 107 -2.11 1.54 0.44
CA PHE A 107 -2.55 2.25 1.66
C PHE A 107 -3.46 1.39 2.56
N LYS A 108 -4.29 0.52 1.98
CA LYS A 108 -5.24 -0.31 2.74
C LYS A 108 -4.54 -1.30 3.66
N TYR A 109 -3.38 -1.83 3.26
CA TYR A 109 -2.58 -2.74 4.08
C TYR A 109 -1.89 -2.04 5.24
N LEU A 110 -1.64 -0.73 5.11
CA LEU A 110 -1.11 0.11 6.20
C LEU A 110 -2.22 0.56 7.14
N ASN A 111 -3.35 1.02 6.59
CA ASN A 111 -4.41 1.66 7.36
C ASN A 111 -5.34 0.68 8.06
N ASN A 112 -5.66 -0.47 7.46
CA ASN A 112 -6.62 -1.40 8.06
C ASN A 112 -6.14 -1.94 9.42
N PRO A 113 -4.87 -2.37 9.58
CA PRO A 113 -4.36 -2.76 10.90
C PRO A 113 -4.39 -1.62 11.91
N LEU A 114 -4.13 -0.39 11.49
CA LEU A 114 -4.15 0.79 12.36
C LEU A 114 -5.57 1.18 12.79
N ARG A 115 -6.58 0.96 11.93
CA ARG A 115 -7.99 1.29 12.24
C ARG A 115 -8.58 0.42 13.35
N ARG A 116 -8.07 -0.82 13.50
CA ARG A 116 -8.58 -1.83 14.46
C ARG A 116 -10.13 -1.84 14.47
N THR A 117 -10.72 -1.90 13.27
CA THR A 117 -12.15 -1.63 13.03
C THR A 117 -13.06 -2.47 13.91
N SER A 118 -12.76 -3.76 14.04
CA SER A 118 -13.53 -4.68 14.87
C SER A 118 -13.51 -4.32 16.36
N GLU A 119 -12.41 -3.76 16.85
CA GLU A 119 -12.23 -3.42 18.25
C GLU A 119 -12.85 -2.07 18.63
N TYR A 120 -12.85 -1.11 17.70
CA TYR A 120 -13.34 0.24 17.95
C TYR A 120 -14.63 0.54 17.20
N TYR A 121 -14.59 0.57 15.87
CA TYR A 121 -15.74 0.98 15.05
C TYR A 121 -16.94 0.04 15.19
N ASP A 122 -16.76 -1.26 14.95
CA ASP A 122 -17.86 -2.24 15.01
C ASP A 122 -18.39 -2.38 16.44
N ALA A 123 -17.50 -2.27 17.42
CA ALA A 123 -17.83 -2.26 18.84
C ALA A 123 -18.41 -0.91 19.34
N HIS A 124 -18.56 0.09 18.48
CA HIS A 124 -19.03 1.45 18.81
C HIS A 124 -18.23 2.11 19.95
N ARG A 125 -16.92 1.86 20.00
CA ARG A 125 -15.97 2.43 20.95
C ARG A 125 -15.12 3.51 20.27
N PRO A 126 -14.76 4.59 20.98
CA PRO A 126 -13.84 5.58 20.45
C PRO A 126 -12.45 4.96 20.25
N HIS A 127 -11.82 5.25 19.11
CA HIS A 127 -10.44 4.86 18.86
C HIS A 127 -9.50 5.65 19.79
N PRO A 128 -8.51 5.01 20.45
CA PRO A 128 -7.50 5.72 21.22
C PRO A 128 -6.61 6.48 20.23
N LEU A 129 -6.64 7.81 20.30
CA LEU A 129 -5.67 8.66 19.62
C LEU A 129 -4.36 8.66 20.40
#